data_AF-A0A1F0DNW7-F1
#
_entry.id   AF-A0A1F0DNW7-F1
#
_cell.length_a   1.000
_cell.length_b   1.000
_cell.length_c   1.000
_cell.angle_alpha   90.00
_cell.angle_beta   90.00
_cell.angle_gamma   90.00
#
_symmetry.space_group_name_H-M   'P 1'
#
loop_
_entity.id
_entity.type
_entity.pdbx_description
1 polymer ?
#
loop_
_entity_poly.entity_id
_entity_poly.type
_entity_poly.pdbx_seq_one_letter_code
_entity_poly.pdbx_strand_id
1 'polypeptide(L)'
;GKDYSNVDFGENVGDKKIKDPRDFLKNEYGTEKEKKELEDLFSKEKGEKVYIDWDLYEGNFSEAMHYSLYERLKNQISKYSYRYKINYWGFEAKTRVNDTNEINKDFKEIDNSEAVYHNYIPEINSINMEKNKINTKRVNYYTGQESVTDFNGKLVTDTWNIGTGNTFTYDPNKKNWANTRDKIYHGLVDIPNWVFLGTGIADKSTTWQRLRLFIMGAKVSGNYEELTDKGYNTVGEKELKDFYNRKQAEIEERKIKNTNLR
;
A
#
# COMPACT_ATOMS: atom_id res chain seq x y z
N GLY A 1 26.04 -5.66 -32.13
CA GLY A 1 25.48 -5.86 -30.77
C GLY A 1 25.04 -7.29 -30.65
N LYS A 2 25.19 -7.92 -29.49
CA LYS A 2 24.66 -9.28 -29.29
C LYS A 2 23.14 -9.23 -29.27
N ASP A 3 22.51 -10.12 -30.03
CA ASP A 3 21.07 -10.30 -30.10
C ASP A 3 20.61 -11.12 -28.88
N TYR A 4 19.67 -10.57 -28.12
CA TYR A 4 19.08 -11.17 -26.93
C TYR A 4 17.60 -11.54 -27.13
N SER A 5 17.11 -11.54 -28.37
CA SER A 5 15.71 -11.83 -28.72
C SER A 5 15.23 -13.23 -28.31
N ASN A 6 16.17 -14.15 -28.04
CA ASN A 6 15.89 -15.53 -27.62
C ASN A 6 16.36 -15.84 -26.20
N VAL A 7 16.68 -14.82 -25.38
CA VAL A 7 16.95 -15.04 -23.95
C VAL A 7 15.63 -15.06 -23.20
N ASP A 8 15.18 -16.28 -22.90
CA ASP A 8 14.19 -16.52 -21.86
C ASP A 8 14.83 -16.18 -20.51
N PHE A 9 14.52 -14.99 -19.99
CA PHE A 9 14.82 -14.61 -18.60
C PHE A 9 13.82 -15.28 -17.68
N GLY A 10 13.74 -16.62 -17.74
CA GLY A 10 12.70 -17.44 -17.11
C GLY A 10 12.34 -16.94 -15.71
N GLU A 11 11.05 -17.03 -15.36
CA GLU A 11 10.51 -16.57 -14.06
C GLU A 11 11.53 -16.84 -12.95
N ASN A 12 12.11 -15.76 -12.41
CA ASN A 12 13.01 -15.89 -11.28
C ASN A 12 12.23 -16.57 -10.17
N VAL A 13 12.64 -17.78 -9.81
CA VAL A 13 11.94 -18.67 -8.89
C VAL A 13 11.68 -17.92 -7.59
N GLY A 14 10.46 -17.42 -7.42
CA GLY A 14 9.97 -16.77 -6.21
C GLY A 14 9.86 -15.23 -6.24
N ASP A 15 9.54 -14.62 -7.39
CA ASP A 15 8.80 -13.34 -7.48
C ASP A 15 7.56 -13.50 -8.40
N LYS A 16 6.36 -12.99 -8.05
CA LYS A 16 5.09 -13.29 -8.76
C LYS A 16 4.22 -12.05 -9.01
N LYS A 17 3.88 -11.84 -10.29
CA LYS A 17 2.83 -10.90 -10.69
C LYS A 17 1.46 -11.54 -10.42
N ILE A 18 0.70 -10.97 -9.49
CA ILE A 18 -0.66 -11.44 -9.14
C ILE A 18 -1.67 -10.87 -10.14
N LYS A 19 -1.53 -9.60 -10.48
CA LYS A 19 -2.39 -8.91 -11.45
C LYS A 19 -1.57 -7.92 -12.26
N ASP A 20 -1.82 -7.81 -13.56
CA ASP A 20 -1.20 -6.76 -14.37
C ASP A 20 -1.87 -5.42 -14.04
N PRO A 21 -1.15 -4.37 -13.63
CA PRO A 21 -1.78 -3.10 -13.25
C PRO A 21 -2.52 -2.43 -14.40
N ARG A 22 -2.18 -2.77 -15.65
CA ARG A 22 -2.90 -2.29 -16.84
C ARG A 22 -4.28 -2.92 -16.98
N ASP A 23 -4.52 -4.06 -16.33
CA ASP A 23 -5.82 -4.72 -16.35
C ASP A 23 -6.88 -3.87 -15.65
N PHE A 24 -6.51 -3.04 -14.68
CA PHE A 24 -7.43 -2.10 -14.06
C PHE A 24 -8.03 -1.09 -15.06
N LEU A 25 -7.44 -0.87 -16.24
CA LEU A 25 -8.02 -0.02 -17.29
C LEU A 25 -9.00 -0.77 -18.22
N LYS A 26 -9.05 -2.11 -18.14
CA LYS A 26 -9.90 -2.95 -18.97
C LYS A 26 -11.32 -2.98 -18.43
N ASN A 27 -12.27 -3.28 -19.31
CA ASN A 27 -13.61 -3.64 -18.88
C ASN A 27 -13.55 -5.05 -18.27
N GLU A 28 -13.62 -5.13 -16.94
CA GLU A 28 -13.62 -6.38 -16.17
C GLU A 28 -15.03 -6.88 -15.83
N TYR A 29 -16.04 -5.99 -15.92
CA TYR A 29 -17.42 -6.25 -15.53
C TYR A 29 -18.35 -5.93 -16.70
N GLY A 30 -18.42 -6.84 -17.67
CA GLY A 30 -19.13 -6.62 -18.94
C GLY A 30 -20.58 -7.11 -18.93
N THR A 31 -20.95 -7.96 -17.96
CA THR A 31 -22.29 -8.52 -17.85
C THR A 31 -23.06 -7.94 -16.65
N GLU A 32 -24.39 -7.87 -16.76
CA GLU A 32 -25.25 -7.43 -15.65
C GLU A 32 -25.07 -8.24 -14.37
N LYS A 33 -24.73 -9.53 -14.50
CA LYS A 33 -24.42 -10.39 -13.35
C LYS A 33 -23.14 -9.93 -12.64
N GLU A 34 -22.05 -9.74 -13.38
CA GLU A 34 -20.76 -9.29 -12.84
C GLU A 34 -20.87 -7.91 -12.18
N LYS A 35 -21.64 -6.99 -12.81
CA LYS A 35 -21.93 -5.67 -12.28
C LYS A 35 -22.62 -5.74 -10.92
N LYS A 36 -23.69 -6.53 -10.84
CA LYS A 36 -24.46 -6.72 -9.61
C LYS A 36 -23.62 -7.38 -8.50
N GLU A 37 -22.83 -8.41 -8.85
CA GLU A 37 -21.93 -9.06 -7.89
C GLU A 37 -20.90 -8.08 -7.30
N LEU A 38 -20.40 -7.13 -8.11
CA LEU A 38 -19.49 -6.10 -7.62
C LEU A 38 -20.20 -5.07 -6.71
N GLU A 39 -21.40 -4.62 -7.08
CA GLU A 39 -22.19 -3.72 -6.23
C GLU A 39 -22.58 -4.37 -4.90
N ASP A 40 -22.94 -5.65 -4.91
CA ASP A 40 -23.24 -6.42 -3.69
C ASP A 40 -21.99 -6.55 -2.80
N LEU A 41 -20.83 -6.83 -3.40
CA LEU A 41 -19.55 -6.89 -2.70
C LEU A 41 -19.18 -5.54 -2.06
N PHE A 42 -19.30 -4.46 -2.82
CA PHE A 42 -19.05 -3.10 -2.33
C PHE A 42 -20.04 -2.69 -1.24
N SER A 43 -21.31 -3.07 -1.38
CA SER A 43 -22.33 -2.77 -0.38
C SER A 43 -22.01 -3.48 0.94
N LYS A 44 -21.53 -4.73 0.87
CA LYS A 44 -21.07 -5.48 2.04
C LYS A 44 -19.88 -4.80 2.72
N GLU A 45 -18.86 -4.40 1.97
CA GLU A 45 -17.68 -3.72 2.54
C GLU A 45 -18.03 -2.38 3.17
N LYS A 46 -18.89 -1.60 2.51
CA LYS A 46 -19.25 -0.24 2.96
C LYS A 46 -20.28 -0.25 4.09
N GLY A 47 -21.05 -1.32 4.23
CA GLY A 47 -22.18 -1.43 5.16
C GLY A 47 -23.44 -0.68 4.73
N GLU A 48 -23.50 -0.24 3.47
CA GLU A 48 -24.65 0.47 2.89
C GLU A 48 -24.78 0.13 1.41
N LYS A 49 -25.96 0.35 0.82
CA LYS A 49 -26.18 0.06 -0.60
C LYS A 49 -25.32 0.97 -1.48
N VAL A 50 -24.55 0.36 -2.37
CA VAL A 50 -23.69 1.02 -3.36
C VAL A 50 -24.28 0.87 -4.75
N TYR A 51 -24.17 1.92 -5.56
CA TYR A 51 -24.47 1.91 -6.99
C TYR A 51 -23.24 2.41 -7.75
N ILE A 52 -22.87 1.70 -8.80
CA ILE A 52 -21.75 2.07 -9.68
C ILE A 52 -22.32 2.74 -10.93
N ASP A 53 -21.70 3.82 -11.36
CA ASP A 53 -22.05 4.48 -12.63
C ASP A 53 -21.48 3.67 -13.78
N TRP A 54 -22.25 2.70 -14.26
CA TRP A 54 -21.83 1.78 -15.30
C TRP A 54 -21.65 2.46 -16.66
N ASP A 55 -22.40 3.53 -16.96
CA ASP A 55 -22.20 4.31 -18.18
C ASP A 55 -20.83 5.00 -18.16
N LEU A 56 -20.46 5.59 -17.01
CA LEU A 56 -19.13 6.15 -16.80
C LEU A 56 -18.06 5.07 -16.78
N TYR A 57 -18.32 3.89 -16.22
CA TYR A 57 -17.39 2.77 -16.23
C TYR A 57 -17.13 2.26 -17.67
N GLU A 58 -18.17 2.11 -18.48
CA GLU A 58 -18.14 1.40 -19.76
C GLU A 58 -17.73 2.25 -20.95
N GLY A 59 -17.98 3.57 -20.95
CA GLY A 59 -17.93 4.34 -22.19
C GLY A 59 -16.64 4.17 -23.04
N ASN A 60 -16.65 4.71 -24.26
CA ASN A 60 -15.53 4.56 -25.20
C ASN A 60 -14.37 5.58 -25.07
N PHE A 61 -13.16 5.16 -25.49
CA PHE A 61 -11.89 5.92 -25.44
C PHE A 61 -11.84 7.13 -26.39
N SER A 62 -12.55 7.06 -27.52
CA SER A 62 -12.40 7.99 -28.65
C SER A 62 -12.88 9.41 -28.35
N GLU A 63 -13.91 9.60 -27.52
CA GLU A 63 -14.41 10.93 -27.17
C GLU A 63 -13.46 11.72 -26.26
N ALA A 64 -12.65 11.04 -25.45
CA ALA A 64 -11.74 11.70 -24.50
C ALA A 64 -10.47 12.28 -25.18
N MET A 65 -10.13 11.84 -26.40
CA MET A 65 -8.97 12.38 -27.14
C MET A 65 -9.24 13.75 -27.79
N HIS A 66 -10.49 14.19 -27.89
CA HIS A 66 -10.86 15.49 -28.49
C HIS A 66 -10.66 16.69 -27.56
N TYR A 67 -10.25 16.48 -26.31
CA TYR A 67 -10.04 17.55 -25.33
C TYR A 67 -8.66 18.22 -25.47
N SER A 68 -8.65 19.55 -25.27
CA SER A 68 -7.42 20.34 -25.17
C SER A 68 -6.55 19.84 -24.00
N LEU A 69 -5.25 20.12 -24.04
CA LEU A 69 -4.31 19.72 -22.97
C LEU A 69 -4.77 20.21 -21.58
N TYR A 70 -5.43 21.36 -21.51
CA TYR A 70 -6.00 21.94 -20.29
C TYR A 70 -7.19 21.13 -19.76
N GLU A 71 -8.10 20.70 -20.64
CA GLU A 71 -9.25 19.86 -20.25
C GLU A 71 -8.81 18.43 -19.85
N ARG A 72 -7.69 17.93 -20.37
CA ARG A 72 -7.09 16.65 -19.92
C ARG A 72 -6.53 16.73 -18.50
N LEU A 73 -5.96 17.88 -18.12
CA LEU A 73 -5.42 18.11 -16.77
C LEU A 73 -6.53 18.36 -15.75
N LYS A 74 -7.59 19.08 -16.15
CA LYS A 74 -8.78 19.32 -15.32
C LYS A 74 -9.62 18.06 -15.13
N ASN A 75 -9.74 17.22 -16.16
CA ASN A 75 -10.34 15.89 -16.10
C ASN A 75 -9.34 14.80 -15.65
N GLN A 76 -8.34 15.10 -14.80
CA GLN A 76 -7.55 14.03 -14.17
C GLN A 76 -8.41 13.07 -13.31
N ILE A 77 -9.64 13.45 -12.99
CA ILE A 77 -10.74 12.52 -12.68
C ILE A 77 -11.37 12.05 -14.00
N SER A 78 -10.57 11.39 -14.85
CA SER A 78 -11.05 10.90 -16.14
C SER A 78 -11.86 9.64 -15.90
N LYS A 79 -12.75 9.28 -16.80
CA LYS A 79 -13.37 7.94 -16.82
C LYS A 79 -12.38 6.77 -16.68
N TYR A 80 -11.13 6.93 -17.14
CA TYR A 80 -10.05 5.97 -16.87
C TYR A 80 -9.70 5.89 -15.39
N SER A 81 -9.64 7.02 -14.69
CA SER A 81 -9.53 7.04 -13.24
C SER A 81 -10.75 6.39 -12.57
N TYR A 82 -11.96 6.53 -13.13
CA TYR A 82 -13.16 5.89 -12.57
C TYR A 82 -13.12 4.37 -12.74
N ARG A 83 -12.95 3.87 -13.97
CA ARG A 83 -12.81 2.44 -14.25
C ARG A 83 -11.65 1.81 -13.49
N TYR A 84 -10.49 2.47 -13.51
CA TYR A 84 -9.32 2.03 -12.75
C TYR A 84 -9.63 1.93 -11.27
N LYS A 85 -10.26 2.95 -10.69
CA LYS A 85 -10.65 2.96 -9.28
C LYS A 85 -11.63 1.84 -8.95
N ILE A 86 -12.66 1.64 -9.77
CA ILE A 86 -13.65 0.57 -9.56
C ILE A 86 -12.98 -0.81 -9.65
N ASN A 87 -12.12 -1.04 -10.64
CA ASN A 87 -11.42 -2.32 -10.77
C ASN A 87 -10.41 -2.54 -9.62
N TYR A 88 -9.69 -1.49 -9.20
CA TYR A 88 -8.79 -1.54 -8.05
C TYR A 88 -9.55 -1.86 -6.76
N TRP A 89 -10.63 -1.14 -6.46
CA TRP A 89 -11.47 -1.44 -5.30
C TRP A 89 -12.09 -2.84 -5.37
N GLY A 90 -12.49 -3.30 -6.55
CA GLY A 90 -12.97 -4.67 -6.75
C GLY A 90 -11.88 -5.71 -6.46
N PHE A 91 -10.64 -5.44 -6.85
CA PHE A 91 -9.49 -6.28 -6.52
C PHE A 91 -9.21 -6.30 -5.01
N GLU A 92 -9.20 -5.14 -4.36
CA GLU A 92 -9.04 -5.01 -2.91
C GLU A 92 -10.09 -5.80 -2.13
N ALA A 93 -11.36 -5.70 -2.54
CA ALA A 93 -12.46 -6.41 -1.91
C ALA A 93 -12.38 -7.93 -2.11
N LYS A 94 -11.96 -8.38 -3.31
CA LYS A 94 -11.81 -9.81 -3.65
C LYS A 94 -10.59 -10.47 -3.00
N THR A 95 -9.55 -9.69 -2.68
CA THR A 95 -8.32 -10.18 -2.05
C THR A 95 -8.34 -10.03 -0.52
N ARG A 96 -9.35 -9.36 0.03
CA ARG A 96 -9.49 -9.15 1.47
C ARG A 96 -9.53 -10.45 2.25
N VAL A 97 -8.69 -10.54 3.28
CA VAL A 97 -8.81 -11.56 4.33
C VAL A 97 -9.92 -11.13 5.29
N ASN A 98 -11.01 -11.89 5.37
CA ASN A 98 -12.18 -11.54 6.17
C ASN A 98 -12.31 -12.40 7.43
N ASP A 99 -11.66 -13.57 7.47
CA ASP A 99 -11.59 -14.45 8.62
C ASP A 99 -10.13 -14.85 8.91
N THR A 100 -9.74 -14.82 10.19
CA THR A 100 -8.47 -15.36 10.67
C THR A 100 -8.21 -16.80 10.25
N ASN A 101 -9.25 -17.61 10.01
CA ASN A 101 -9.13 -18.98 9.53
C ASN A 101 -8.58 -19.08 8.10
N GLU A 102 -8.62 -18.00 7.30
CA GLU A 102 -8.00 -17.94 5.98
C GLU A 102 -6.46 -17.85 6.08
N ILE A 103 -5.94 -17.42 7.24
CA ILE A 103 -4.50 -17.25 7.50
C ILE A 103 -3.87 -18.62 7.74
N ASN A 104 -3.36 -19.22 6.67
CA ASN A 104 -2.66 -20.50 6.69
C ASN A 104 -1.12 -20.32 6.69
N LYS A 105 -0.38 -21.44 6.61
CA LYS A 105 1.09 -21.48 6.62
C LYS A 105 1.79 -20.67 5.51
N ASP A 106 1.07 -20.31 4.45
CA ASP A 106 1.61 -19.58 3.30
C ASP A 106 1.63 -18.06 3.57
N PHE A 107 0.91 -17.58 4.59
CA PHE A 107 1.08 -16.23 5.10
C PHE A 107 2.39 -16.12 5.89
N LYS A 108 3.26 -15.21 5.45
CA LYS A 108 4.53 -14.91 6.11
C LYS A 108 4.44 -13.59 6.83
N GLU A 109 4.88 -13.58 8.08
CA GLU A 109 4.97 -12.36 8.88
C GLU A 109 6.02 -11.42 8.31
N ILE A 110 5.71 -10.12 8.38
CA ILE A 110 6.54 -9.04 7.87
C ILE A 110 7.15 -8.29 9.05
N ASP A 111 8.41 -7.87 8.91
CA ASP A 111 9.13 -7.12 9.93
C ASP A 111 8.37 -5.85 10.34
N ASN A 112 8.39 -5.54 11.64
CA ASN A 112 7.66 -4.40 12.19
C ASN A 112 8.06 -3.06 11.57
N SER A 113 9.32 -2.92 11.12
CA SER A 113 9.80 -1.73 10.41
C SER A 113 9.09 -1.52 9.07
N GLU A 114 8.62 -2.58 8.41
CA GLU A 114 7.85 -2.50 7.18
C GLU A 114 6.34 -2.42 7.47
N ALA A 115 5.87 -3.08 8.53
CA ALA A 115 4.48 -3.06 8.97
C ALA A 115 4.01 -1.72 9.60
N VAL A 116 4.87 -0.70 9.68
CA VAL A 116 4.57 0.60 10.32
C VAL A 116 3.32 1.28 9.77
N TYR A 117 3.00 1.09 8.49
CA TYR A 117 1.85 1.71 7.83
C TYR A 117 0.50 1.17 8.33
N HIS A 118 0.51 0.02 9.00
CA HIS A 118 -0.68 -0.58 9.60
C HIS A 118 -0.81 -0.25 11.08
N ASN A 119 -0.07 0.73 11.59
CA ASN A 119 -0.07 1.14 13.00
C ASN A 119 -0.41 2.62 13.18
N TYR A 120 -1.13 3.22 12.23
CA TYR A 120 -1.49 4.63 12.25
C TYR A 120 -2.68 4.91 13.19
N ILE A 121 -2.53 5.95 14.00
CA ILE A 121 -3.56 6.48 14.90
C ILE A 121 -4.03 7.82 14.32
N PRO A 122 -5.15 7.86 13.56
CA PRO A 122 -5.60 9.07 12.86
C PRO A 122 -5.93 10.23 13.80
N GLU A 123 -6.40 9.96 15.01
CA GLU A 123 -6.81 10.96 16.00
C GLU A 123 -5.66 11.88 16.44
N ILE A 124 -4.43 11.34 16.45
CA ILE A 124 -3.22 12.06 16.86
C ILE A 124 -2.17 12.13 15.75
N ASN A 125 -2.54 11.76 14.51
CA ASN A 125 -1.68 11.76 13.33
C ASN A 125 -0.29 11.17 13.61
N SER A 126 -0.25 9.98 14.20
CA SER A 126 1.00 9.34 14.65
C SER A 126 0.99 7.84 14.41
N ILE A 127 2.16 7.21 14.35
CA ILE A 127 2.32 5.76 14.24
C ILE A 127 2.59 5.18 15.63
N ASN A 128 1.83 4.17 16.02
CA ASN A 128 2.09 3.38 17.21
C ASN A 128 3.33 2.50 17.00
N MET A 129 4.24 2.54 17.96
CA MET A 129 5.46 1.73 18.01
C MET A 129 5.59 0.99 19.35
N GLU A 130 4.59 1.07 20.23
CA GLU A 130 4.65 0.47 21.54
C GLU A 130 4.75 -1.06 21.43
N LYS A 131 5.85 -1.61 21.95
CA LYS A 131 6.10 -3.04 21.95
C LYS A 131 4.90 -3.82 22.51
N ASN A 132 4.50 -4.89 21.83
CA ASN A 132 3.34 -5.72 22.14
C ASN A 132 1.97 -5.02 22.05
N LYS A 133 1.88 -3.81 21.48
CA LYS A 133 0.60 -3.15 21.16
C LYS A 133 0.49 -2.73 19.69
N ILE A 134 1.37 -3.24 18.86
CA ILE A 134 1.37 -3.02 17.41
C ILE A 134 0.63 -4.14 16.69
N ASN A 135 0.05 -3.79 15.56
CA ASN A 135 -0.54 -4.70 14.61
C ASN A 135 0.54 -5.54 13.92
N THR A 136 0.22 -6.79 13.64
CA THR A 136 1.07 -7.73 12.92
C THR A 136 0.59 -7.86 11.48
N LYS A 137 1.49 -7.59 10.52
CA LYS A 137 1.24 -7.78 9.10
C LYS A 137 1.74 -9.14 8.65
N ARG A 138 0.95 -9.84 7.84
CA ARG A 138 1.36 -11.05 7.12
C ARG A 138 0.96 -10.97 5.66
N VAL A 139 1.76 -11.56 4.77
CA VAL A 139 1.51 -11.55 3.32
C VAL A 139 1.50 -13.00 2.82
N ASN A 140 0.48 -13.34 2.03
CA ASN A 140 0.48 -14.57 1.25
C ASN A 140 1.08 -14.28 -0.13
N TYR A 141 2.29 -14.79 -0.32
CA TYR A 141 3.07 -14.57 -1.52
C TYR A 141 2.38 -15.10 -2.79
N TYR A 142 1.60 -16.19 -2.70
CA TYR A 142 1.01 -16.82 -3.87
C TYR A 142 -0.28 -16.16 -4.37
N THR A 143 -1.01 -15.53 -3.44
CA THR A 143 -2.33 -14.93 -3.70
C THR A 143 -2.30 -13.40 -3.69
N GLY A 144 -1.24 -12.78 -3.16
CA GLY A 144 -1.18 -11.32 -3.00
C GLY A 144 -1.95 -10.78 -1.82
N GLN A 145 -2.56 -11.65 -1.01
CA GLN A 145 -3.36 -11.20 0.12
C GLN A 145 -2.48 -10.73 1.28
N GLU A 146 -2.82 -9.58 1.86
CA GLU A 146 -2.28 -9.15 3.13
C GLU A 146 -3.32 -9.33 4.24
N SER A 147 -2.89 -9.88 5.38
CA SER A 147 -3.67 -9.94 6.60
C SER A 147 -3.01 -9.07 7.66
N VAL A 148 -3.82 -8.31 8.39
CA VAL A 148 -3.35 -7.52 9.54
C VAL A 148 -4.18 -7.91 10.75
N THR A 149 -3.50 -8.32 11.82
CA THR A 149 -4.12 -8.60 13.12
C THR A 149 -3.67 -7.61 14.16
N ASP A 150 -4.55 -7.22 15.08
CA ASP A 150 -4.18 -6.46 16.25
C ASP A 150 -3.34 -7.30 17.22
N PHE A 151 -2.88 -6.68 18.31
CA PHE A 151 -2.06 -7.35 19.32
C PHE A 151 -2.80 -8.48 20.07
N ASN A 152 -4.13 -8.56 19.96
CA ASN A 152 -4.94 -9.66 20.50
C ASN A 152 -5.20 -10.76 19.46
N GLY A 153 -4.67 -10.64 18.25
CA GLY A 153 -4.87 -11.59 17.15
C GLY A 153 -6.18 -11.41 16.39
N LYS A 154 -6.95 -10.34 16.65
CA LYS A 154 -8.17 -10.04 15.90
C LYS A 154 -7.83 -9.35 14.58
N LEU A 155 -8.53 -9.67 13.49
CA LEU A 155 -8.38 -8.94 12.23
C LEU A 155 -8.67 -7.45 12.41
N VAL A 156 -7.75 -6.63 11.88
CA VAL A 156 -7.92 -5.18 11.79
C VAL A 156 -8.85 -4.85 10.64
N THR A 157 -9.94 -4.14 10.94
CA THR A 157 -10.95 -3.74 9.94
C THR A 157 -11.00 -2.23 9.71
N ASP A 158 -10.23 -1.45 10.48
CA ASP A 158 -10.08 -0.01 10.27
C ASP A 158 -9.37 0.23 8.92
N THR A 159 -9.94 1.11 8.09
CA THR A 159 -9.44 1.33 6.73
C THR A 159 -8.05 1.98 6.69
N TRP A 160 -7.60 2.65 7.76
CA TRP A 160 -6.23 3.17 7.80
C TRP A 160 -5.20 2.05 7.86
N ASN A 161 -5.53 0.97 8.56
CA ASN A 161 -4.57 -0.05 9.00
C ASN A 161 -4.85 -1.46 8.45
N ILE A 162 -5.99 -1.69 7.80
CA ILE A 162 -6.35 -2.98 7.20
C ILE A 162 -5.30 -3.44 6.17
N GLY A 163 -5.19 -4.77 5.98
CA GLY A 163 -4.38 -5.35 4.90
C GLY A 163 -5.00 -5.11 3.52
N THR A 164 -4.15 -4.91 2.51
CA THR A 164 -4.55 -4.69 1.12
C THR A 164 -4.20 -5.86 0.21
N GLY A 165 -4.67 -5.85 -1.03
CA GLY A 165 -4.19 -6.75 -2.06
C GLY A 165 -2.91 -6.23 -2.71
N ASN A 166 -1.95 -7.10 -2.93
CA ASN A 166 -0.72 -6.76 -3.66
C ASN A 166 -0.81 -7.25 -5.10
N THR A 167 -0.60 -6.35 -6.07
CA THR A 167 -0.51 -6.73 -7.48
C THR A 167 0.82 -7.41 -7.81
N PHE A 168 1.86 -7.13 -7.01
CA PHE A 168 3.17 -7.77 -7.03
C PHE A 168 3.53 -8.25 -5.63
N THR A 169 3.95 -9.51 -5.50
CA THR A 169 4.46 -10.05 -4.23
C THR A 169 5.95 -10.33 -4.32
N TYR A 170 6.61 -10.32 -3.16
CA TYR A 170 8.00 -10.74 -2.99
C TYR A 170 8.13 -11.67 -1.78
N ASP A 171 9.08 -12.59 -1.81
CA ASP A 171 9.38 -13.44 -0.65
C ASP A 171 10.25 -12.65 0.35
N PRO A 172 9.74 -12.36 1.57
CA PRO A 172 10.49 -11.59 2.56
C PRO A 172 11.78 -12.28 3.05
N ASN A 173 11.94 -13.60 2.84
CA ASN A 173 13.09 -14.36 3.32
C ASN A 173 14.32 -14.32 2.39
N LYS A 174 14.26 -13.64 1.24
CA LYS A 174 15.36 -13.62 0.27
C LYS A 174 16.35 -12.47 0.51
N LYS A 175 17.63 -12.83 0.69
CA LYS A 175 18.73 -11.94 1.11
C LYS A 175 19.18 -10.86 0.09
N ASN A 176 18.87 -10.98 -1.20
CA ASN A 176 19.30 -10.01 -2.24
C ASN A 176 18.16 -9.05 -2.66
N TRP A 177 17.60 -8.40 -1.65
CA TRP A 177 16.32 -7.70 -1.62
C TRP A 177 16.25 -6.35 -2.37
N ALA A 178 17.38 -5.67 -2.58
CA ALA A 178 17.41 -4.33 -3.21
C ALA A 178 17.37 -4.35 -4.74
N ASN A 179 17.51 -5.54 -5.35
CA ASN A 179 17.69 -5.73 -6.79
C ASN A 179 16.57 -6.52 -7.46
N THR A 180 15.48 -6.87 -6.76
CA THR A 180 14.35 -7.55 -7.40
C THR A 180 13.48 -6.53 -8.12
N ARG A 181 13.26 -6.76 -9.43
CA ARG A 181 12.46 -5.90 -10.31
C ARG A 181 11.06 -5.64 -9.75
N ASP A 182 10.54 -6.59 -8.97
CA ASP A 182 9.18 -6.57 -8.47
C ASP A 182 9.02 -5.86 -7.12
N LYS A 183 10.06 -5.68 -6.30
CA LYS A 183 9.99 -4.71 -5.18
C LYS A 183 9.90 -3.27 -5.71
N ILE A 184 10.60 -3.01 -6.81
CA ILE A 184 10.47 -1.76 -7.55
C ILE A 184 9.04 -1.63 -8.08
N TYR A 185 8.44 -2.67 -8.69
CA TYR A 185 7.05 -2.59 -9.14
C TYR A 185 6.01 -2.49 -8.03
N HIS A 186 6.16 -3.23 -6.92
CA HIS A 186 5.32 -3.08 -5.73
C HIS A 186 5.36 -1.63 -5.21
N GLY A 187 6.57 -1.05 -5.10
CA GLY A 187 6.73 0.35 -4.72
C GLY A 187 6.21 1.35 -5.76
N LEU A 188 6.19 1.01 -7.05
CA LEU A 188 5.72 1.87 -8.14
C LEU A 188 4.22 1.73 -8.44
N VAL A 189 3.55 0.70 -7.92
CA VAL A 189 2.15 0.41 -8.25
C VAL A 189 1.28 0.34 -7.00
N ASP A 190 1.58 -0.57 -6.08
CA ASP A 190 0.73 -0.82 -4.92
C ASP A 190 0.74 0.39 -3.97
N ILE A 191 1.92 0.98 -3.73
CA ILE A 191 2.04 2.20 -2.90
C ILE A 191 1.27 3.40 -3.52
N PRO A 192 1.45 3.77 -4.80
CA PRO A 192 0.65 4.82 -5.41
C PRO A 192 -0.86 4.54 -5.35
N ASN A 193 -1.29 3.32 -5.62
CA ASN A 193 -2.72 2.98 -5.55
C ASN A 193 -3.27 3.16 -4.15
N TRP A 194 -2.56 2.69 -3.13
CA TRP A 194 -2.93 2.92 -1.73
C TRP A 194 -2.96 4.42 -1.37
N VAL A 195 -1.99 5.22 -1.86
CA VAL A 195 -1.97 6.67 -1.63
C VAL A 195 -3.15 7.38 -2.30
N PHE A 196 -3.44 7.07 -3.57
CA PHE A 196 -4.43 7.80 -4.36
C PHE A 196 -5.87 7.28 -4.21
N LEU A 197 -6.03 5.97 -3.98
CA LEU A 197 -7.31 5.28 -4.01
C LEU A 197 -7.68 4.62 -2.67
N GLY A 198 -6.78 4.65 -1.69
CA GLY A 198 -7.00 4.08 -0.36
C GLY A 198 -7.02 2.54 -0.37
N THR A 199 -7.71 1.98 0.61
CA THR A 199 -7.80 0.54 0.88
C THR A 199 -9.11 -0.08 0.37
N GLY A 200 -9.90 0.63 -0.43
CA GLY A 200 -11.18 0.14 -0.95
C GLY A 200 -12.29 1.20 -0.87
N ILE A 201 -13.53 0.79 -1.19
CA ILE A 201 -14.66 1.71 -1.29
C ILE A 201 -15.13 2.27 0.06
N ALA A 202 -14.85 1.57 1.16
CA ALA A 202 -15.16 2.01 2.51
C ALA A 202 -14.17 3.05 3.06
N ASP A 203 -13.02 3.23 2.38
CA ASP A 203 -11.97 4.14 2.81
C ASP A 203 -12.37 5.60 2.56
N LYS A 204 -12.39 6.39 3.64
CA LYS A 204 -12.75 7.82 3.62
C LYS A 204 -11.54 8.75 3.66
N SER A 205 -10.33 8.19 3.63
CA SER A 205 -9.10 8.98 3.63
C SER A 205 -8.97 9.78 2.34
N THR A 206 -8.36 10.95 2.45
CA THR A 206 -7.95 11.76 1.31
C THR A 206 -6.54 11.35 0.87
N THR A 207 -6.23 11.58 -0.41
CA THR A 207 -4.86 11.41 -0.94
C THR A 207 -3.82 12.17 -0.12
N TRP A 208 -4.16 13.38 0.36
CA TRP A 208 -3.25 14.18 1.18
C TRP A 208 -2.95 13.55 2.54
N GLN A 209 -3.96 12.95 3.19
CA GLN A 209 -3.74 12.23 4.44
C GLN A 209 -2.86 10.99 4.22
N ARG A 210 -3.12 10.22 3.16
CA ARG A 210 -2.31 9.04 2.82
C ARG A 210 -0.89 9.40 2.41
N LEU A 211 -0.68 10.50 1.69
CA LEU A 211 0.66 10.98 1.34
C LEU A 211 1.44 11.42 2.59
N ARG A 212 0.79 12.11 3.54
CA ARG A 212 1.41 12.46 4.82
C ARG A 212 1.79 11.21 5.62
N LEU A 213 0.89 10.23 5.70
CA LEU A 213 1.16 8.95 6.33
C LEU A 213 2.31 8.22 5.62
N PHE A 214 2.35 8.23 4.30
CA PHE A 214 3.44 7.63 3.53
C PHE A 214 4.80 8.23 3.91
N ILE A 215 4.90 9.56 3.90
CA ILE A 215 6.15 10.28 4.25
C ILE A 215 6.55 10.02 5.70
N MET A 216 5.60 10.06 6.63
CA MET A 216 5.84 9.80 8.05
C MET A 216 6.28 8.34 8.26
N GLY A 217 5.54 7.38 7.71
CA GLY A 217 5.84 5.96 7.79
C GLY A 217 7.20 5.62 7.17
N ALA A 218 7.60 6.24 6.07
CA ALA A 218 8.93 6.04 5.50
C ALA A 218 10.05 6.48 6.45
N LYS A 219 9.88 7.62 7.14
CA LYS A 219 10.85 8.10 8.13
C LYS A 219 10.90 7.21 9.37
N VAL A 220 9.74 6.76 9.85
CA VAL A 220 9.62 5.84 10.98
C VAL A 220 10.25 4.49 10.64
N SER A 221 9.87 3.89 9.50
CA SER A 221 10.43 2.65 8.97
C SER A 221 11.95 2.69 8.88
N GLY A 222 12.50 3.75 8.25
CA GLY A 222 13.95 3.89 8.06
C GLY A 222 14.74 4.18 9.34
N ASN A 223 14.09 4.47 10.47
CA ASN A 223 14.73 4.69 11.76
C ASN A 223 14.11 3.82 12.86
N TYR A 224 13.45 2.71 12.50
CA TYR A 224 12.60 1.94 13.41
C TYR A 224 13.34 1.44 14.64
N GLU A 225 14.52 0.83 14.45
CA GLU A 225 15.37 0.34 15.54
C GLU A 225 15.82 1.49 16.44
N GLU A 226 16.37 2.57 15.89
CA GLU A 226 16.86 3.71 16.68
C GLU A 226 15.73 4.42 17.46
N LEU A 227 14.54 4.55 16.86
CA LEU A 227 13.36 5.09 17.53
C LEU A 227 12.91 4.18 18.68
N THR A 228 12.91 2.86 18.47
CA THR A 228 12.57 1.87 19.50
C THR A 228 13.58 1.89 20.64
N ASP A 229 14.87 1.90 20.34
CA ASP A 229 15.97 1.95 21.32
C ASP A 229 15.95 3.22 22.15
N LYS A 230 15.51 4.35 21.55
CA LYS A 230 15.30 5.62 22.26
C LYS A 230 13.96 5.71 22.99
N GLY A 231 13.16 4.63 23.01
CA GLY A 231 11.94 4.50 23.81
C GLY A 231 10.73 5.24 23.24
N TYR A 232 10.67 5.49 21.94
CA TYR A 232 9.49 6.08 21.31
C TYR A 232 8.38 5.04 21.18
N ASN A 233 7.27 5.25 21.90
CA ASN A 233 6.07 4.40 21.81
C ASN A 233 5.08 4.88 20.74
N THR A 234 5.15 6.14 20.35
CA THR A 234 4.29 6.73 19.34
C THR A 234 5.07 7.82 18.63
N VAL A 235 4.99 7.89 17.31
CA VAL A 235 5.79 8.81 16.50
C VAL A 235 4.93 9.55 15.50
N GLY A 236 4.76 10.86 15.73
CA GLY A 236 4.19 11.81 14.80
C GLY A 236 5.24 12.77 14.23
N GLU A 237 4.80 13.83 13.55
CA GLU A 237 5.68 14.84 12.96
C GLU A 237 6.58 15.52 14.01
N LYS A 238 6.04 15.77 15.22
CA LYS A 238 6.79 16.41 16.31
C LYS A 238 7.91 15.50 16.80
N GLU A 239 7.61 14.23 17.07
CA GLU A 239 8.56 13.24 17.56
C GLU A 239 9.67 12.99 16.54
N LEU A 240 9.34 12.94 15.24
CA LEU A 240 10.32 12.87 14.16
C LEU A 240 11.23 14.10 14.11
N LYS A 241 10.66 15.31 14.25
CA LYS A 241 11.45 16.54 14.26
C LYS A 241 12.43 16.54 15.43
N ASP A 242 11.97 16.18 16.62
CA ASP A 242 12.83 16.11 17.82
C ASP A 242 13.91 15.03 17.68
N PHE A 243 13.55 13.88 17.09
CA PHE A 243 14.49 12.81 16.79
C PHE A 243 15.63 13.29 15.87
N TYR A 244 15.30 13.90 14.73
CA TYR A 244 16.30 14.38 13.78
C TYR A 244 17.14 15.54 14.34
N ASN A 245 16.54 16.44 15.12
CA ASN A 245 17.28 17.52 15.78
C ASN A 245 18.34 16.96 16.75
N ARG A 246 17.97 15.97 17.57
CA ARG A 246 18.93 15.29 18.46
C ARG A 246 20.03 14.59 17.68
N LYS A 247 19.67 13.90 16.59
CA LYS A 247 20.63 13.22 15.72
C LYS A 247 21.65 14.19 15.10
N GLN A 248 21.21 15.39 14.69
CA GLN A 248 22.13 16.42 14.20
C GLN A 248 23.04 16.96 15.31
N ALA A 249 22.50 17.24 16.50
CA ALA A 249 23.31 17.69 17.64
C ALA A 249 24.39 16.66 18.02
N GLU A 250 24.05 15.36 18.07
CA GLU A 250 25.00 14.27 18.32
C GLU A 250 26.11 14.21 17.27
N ILE A 251 25.79 14.47 15.99
CA ILE A 251 26.78 14.55 14.90
C ILE A 251 27.72 15.74 15.07
N GLU A 252 27.19 16.91 15.45
CA GLU A 252 27.97 18.13 15.69
C GLU A 252 28.92 17.96 16.88
N GLU A 253 28.44 17.40 18.00
CA GLU A 253 29.28 17.11 19.17
C GLU A 253 30.45 16.16 18.84
N ARG A 254 30.20 15.11 18.04
CA ARG A 254 31.24 14.18 17.59
C ARG A 254 32.30 14.88 16.72
N LYS A 255 31.89 15.81 15.85
CA LYS A 255 32.83 16.60 15.03
C LYS A 255 33.72 17.50 15.88
N ILE A 256 33.17 18.13 16.92
CA ILE A 256 33.94 18.99 17.85
C ILE A 256 34.97 18.14 18.61
N LYS A 257 34.55 17.00 19.19
CA LYS A 257 35.44 16.09 19.93
C LYS A 257 36.60 15.58 19.06
N ASN A 258 36.34 15.23 17.80
CA ASN A 258 37.37 14.75 16.89
C ASN A 258 38.34 15.83 16.42
N THR A 259 37.90 17.10 16.38
CA THR A 259 38.77 18.25 16.06
C THR A 259 39.69 18.59 17.24
N ASN A 260 39.21 18.48 18.48
CA ASN A 260 40.00 18.76 19.69
C ASN A 260 41.03 17.67 20.05
N LEU A 261 40.98 16.52 19.37
CA LEU A 261 41.93 15.39 19.53
C LEU A 261 43.03 15.38 18.45
N ARG A 262 43.00 16.33 17.50
CA ARG A 262 44.04 16.55 16.48
C ARG A 262 44.84 17.80 16.81
#